data_AF-X1KM07-F1
#
_entry.id   AF-X1KM07-F1
#
_cell.length_a   1.000
_cell.length_b   1.000
_cell.length_c   1.000
_cell.angle_alpha   90.00
_cell.angle_beta   90.00
_cell.angle_gamma   90.00
#
_symmetry.space_group_name_H-M   'P 1'
#
loop_
_entity.id
_entity.type
_entity.pdbx_description
1 polymer ?
#
loop_
_entity_poly.entity_id
_entity_poly.type
_entity_poly.pdbx_seq_one_letter_code
_entity_poly.pdbx_strand_id
1 'polypeptide(L)'
;GTLNRLYEEYVDTHPSMQSVSISDKTILKESFRPIAVQMDFVKDYKLLLKDFNNQIYEIKDKDGNSLFTKETFIYLIEGYYEFGIFKVYSGEDILAVLDLFYNLLEKYFPECLKVSPIKLSVSFAQVKYPYQGHWRFLSMPENIINIQSPGSAKLSIDTTQYKLLREKIRIATSRVNL
;
A
#
# COMPACT_ATOMS: atom_id res chain seq x y z
N GLY A 1 -6.74 18.60 -2.31
CA GLY A 1 -5.95 19.23 -1.24
C GLY A 1 -6.77 20.27 -0.52
N THR A 2 -7.38 19.89 0.60
CA THR A 2 -8.25 20.79 1.39
C THR A 2 -7.42 21.67 2.33
N LEU A 3 -6.26 21.20 2.78
CA LEU A 3 -5.44 21.88 3.79
C LEU A 3 -4.68 23.09 3.26
N ASN A 4 -4.08 23.00 2.07
CA ASN A 4 -3.39 24.15 1.45
C ASN A 4 -4.36 25.33 1.25
N ARG A 5 -5.58 25.05 0.79
CA ARG A 5 -6.62 26.07 0.59
C ARG A 5 -7.03 26.75 1.91
N LEU A 6 -7.25 25.96 2.97
CA LEU A 6 -7.60 26.48 4.29
C LEU A 6 -6.47 27.34 4.88
N TYR A 7 -5.21 26.96 4.65
CA TYR A 7 -4.07 27.75 5.10
C TYR A 7 -3.91 29.05 4.29
N GLU A 8 -4.10 29.01 2.97
CA GLU A 8 -4.13 30.22 2.14
C GLU A 8 -5.21 31.20 2.62
N GLU A 9 -6.42 30.70 2.90
CA GLU A 9 -7.53 31.48 3.46
C GLU A 9 -7.18 32.08 4.84
N TYR A 10 -6.54 31.31 5.73
CA TYR A 10 -6.05 31.81 7.01
C TYR A 10 -5.03 32.95 6.84
N VAL A 11 -4.04 32.79 5.95
CA VAL A 11 -3.02 33.82 5.69
C VAL A 11 -3.65 35.10 5.11
N ASP A 12 -4.68 34.96 4.29
CA ASP A 12 -5.34 36.08 3.63
C ASP A 12 -6.30 36.85 4.53
N THR A 13 -7.06 36.14 5.36
CA THR A 13 -8.24 36.72 6.03
C THR A 13 -8.11 36.86 7.54
N HIS A 14 -7.21 36.11 8.19
CA HIS A 14 -7.19 36.05 9.64
C HIS A 14 -6.68 37.38 10.27
N PRO A 15 -7.30 37.89 11.34
CA PRO A 15 -6.92 39.16 11.97
C PRO A 15 -5.44 39.24 12.38
N SER A 16 -4.85 38.13 12.85
CA SER A 16 -3.42 38.07 13.22
C SER A 16 -2.46 38.22 12.04
N MET A 17 -2.95 38.09 10.81
CA MET A 17 -2.16 38.21 9.58
C MET A 17 -2.27 39.59 8.94
N GLN A 18 -3.04 40.52 9.50
CA GLN A 18 -3.23 41.86 8.92
C GLN A 18 -1.96 42.72 8.95
N SER A 19 -1.10 42.53 9.95
CA SER A 19 0.18 43.25 10.07
C SER A 19 1.31 42.63 9.25
N VAL A 20 1.09 41.48 8.62
CA VAL A 20 2.10 40.76 7.83
C VAL A 20 2.12 41.32 6.41
N SER A 21 3.33 41.61 5.90
CA SER A 21 3.51 42.16 4.56
C SER A 21 3.05 41.18 3.48
N ILE A 22 2.68 41.69 2.30
CA ILE A 22 2.25 40.84 1.17
C ILE A 22 3.37 39.88 0.73
N SER A 23 4.64 40.32 0.78
CA SER A 23 5.80 39.47 0.48
C SER A 23 5.92 38.33 1.48
N ASP A 24 5.78 38.60 2.78
CA ASP A 24 5.90 37.56 3.82
C ASP A 24 4.72 36.58 3.76
N LYS A 25 3.50 37.06 3.47
CA LYS A 25 2.34 36.19 3.22
C LYS A 25 2.58 35.23 2.06
N THR A 26 3.26 35.70 1.00
CA THR A 26 3.60 34.87 -0.16
C THR A 26 4.58 33.77 0.23
N ILE A 27 5.65 34.12 0.96
CA ILE A 27 6.64 33.16 1.49
C ILE A 27 5.99 32.13 2.42
N LEU A 28 5.07 32.55 3.28
CA LEU A 28 4.34 31.64 4.17
C LEU A 28 3.50 30.62 3.41
N LYS A 29 2.78 31.04 2.37
CA LYS A 29 1.99 30.13 1.52
C LYS A 29 2.89 29.16 0.76
N GLU A 30 3.96 29.66 0.17
CA GLU A 30 4.91 28.84 -0.59
C GLU A 30 5.62 27.80 0.27
N SER A 31 6.04 28.18 1.48
CA SER A 31 6.69 27.26 2.43
C SER A 31 5.73 26.21 3.02
N PHE A 32 4.43 26.50 3.10
CA PHE A 32 3.44 25.55 3.62
C PHE A 32 3.03 24.47 2.61
N ARG A 33 3.08 24.75 1.31
CA ARG A 33 2.73 23.79 0.25
C ARG A 33 3.37 22.41 0.42
N PRO A 34 4.71 22.27 0.58
CA PRO A 34 5.32 20.95 0.77
C PRO A 34 4.83 20.25 2.04
N ILE A 35 4.56 20.99 3.12
CA ILE A 35 4.04 20.46 4.38
C ILE A 35 2.62 19.93 4.18
N ALA A 36 1.76 20.69 3.50
CA ALA A 36 0.39 20.27 3.21
C ALA A 36 0.35 18.98 2.38
N VAL A 37 1.23 18.87 1.38
CA VAL A 37 1.35 17.65 0.55
C VAL A 37 1.81 16.46 1.39
N GLN A 38 2.80 16.64 2.28
CA GLN A 38 3.24 15.58 3.19
C GLN A 38 2.13 15.14 4.15
N MET A 39 1.36 16.10 4.69
CA MET A 39 0.23 15.80 5.58
C MET A 39 -0.89 15.04 4.87
N ASP A 40 -1.26 15.48 3.66
CA ASP A 40 -2.25 14.79 2.82
C ASP A 40 -1.75 13.37 2.51
N PHE A 41 -0.48 13.20 2.12
CA PHE A 41 0.12 11.88 1.89
C PHE A 41 0.04 10.97 3.13
N VAL A 42 0.47 11.46 4.31
CA VAL A 42 0.45 10.68 5.55
C VAL A 42 -0.97 10.28 5.93
N LYS A 43 -1.94 11.17 5.73
CA LYS A 43 -3.35 10.89 6.00
C LYS A 43 -3.85 9.77 5.09
N ASP A 44 -3.65 9.89 3.79
CA ASP A 44 -4.12 8.91 2.81
C ASP A 44 -3.40 7.56 2.97
N TYR A 45 -2.12 7.59 3.36
CA TYR A 45 -1.35 6.39 3.64
C TYR A 45 -1.87 5.64 4.86
N LYS A 46 -2.20 6.35 5.95
CA LYS A 46 -2.85 5.76 7.13
C LYS A 46 -4.22 5.16 6.80
N LEU A 47 -4.99 5.80 5.92
CA LEU A 47 -6.26 5.26 5.45
C LEU A 47 -6.06 3.99 4.62
N LEU A 48 -5.08 3.97 3.70
CA LEU A 48 -4.71 2.79 2.93
C LEU A 48 -4.36 1.61 3.85
N LEU A 49 -3.52 1.83 4.87
CA LEU A 49 -3.12 0.77 5.81
C LEU A 49 -4.30 0.26 6.64
N LYS A 50 -5.17 1.16 7.11
CA LYS A 50 -6.38 0.79 7.87
C LYS A 50 -7.35 -0.02 7.01
N ASP A 51 -7.59 0.42 5.78
CA ASP A 51 -8.46 -0.26 4.83
C ASP A 51 -7.88 -1.64 4.46
N PHE A 52 -6.57 -1.74 4.27
CA PHE A 52 -5.91 -3.03 4.04
C PHE A 52 -6.16 -3.99 5.20
N ASN A 53 -5.89 -3.55 6.44
CA ASN A 53 -6.12 -4.35 7.65
C ASN A 53 -7.59 -4.79 7.82
N ASN A 54 -8.55 -3.96 7.42
CA ASN A 54 -9.97 -4.33 7.54
C ASN A 54 -10.40 -5.29 6.43
N GLN A 55 -10.08 -4.95 5.18
CA GLN A 55 -10.56 -5.67 4.00
C GLN A 55 -9.87 -7.02 3.79
N ILE A 56 -8.65 -7.23 4.32
CA ILE A 56 -7.97 -8.52 4.19
C ILE A 56 -8.81 -9.69 4.76
N TYR A 57 -9.56 -9.46 5.84
CA TYR A 57 -10.41 -10.46 6.49
C TYR A 57 -11.79 -10.65 5.81
N GLU A 58 -12.14 -9.76 4.88
CA GLU A 58 -13.37 -9.82 4.09
C GLU A 58 -13.20 -10.67 2.82
N ILE A 59 -11.95 -10.96 2.43
CA ILE A 59 -11.65 -11.79 1.26
C ILE A 59 -12.17 -13.21 1.47
N LYS A 60 -12.94 -13.70 0.50
CA LYS A 60 -13.52 -15.04 0.48
C LYS A 60 -12.86 -15.92 -0.57
N ASP A 61 -12.75 -17.21 -0.29
CA ASP A 61 -12.42 -18.24 -1.28
C ASP A 61 -13.63 -18.55 -2.18
N LYS A 62 -13.44 -19.48 -3.12
CA LYS A 62 -14.49 -19.90 -4.07
C LYS A 62 -15.69 -20.58 -3.42
N ASP A 63 -15.50 -21.14 -2.23
CA ASP A 63 -16.53 -21.83 -1.45
C ASP A 63 -17.24 -20.86 -0.48
N GLY A 64 -16.85 -19.58 -0.47
CA GLY A 64 -17.42 -18.53 0.38
C GLY A 64 -16.84 -18.46 1.79
N ASN A 65 -15.81 -19.25 2.10
CA ASN A 65 -15.12 -19.20 3.38
C ASN A 65 -14.14 -18.02 3.42
N SER A 66 -13.85 -17.50 4.61
CA SER A 66 -12.82 -16.47 4.75
C SER A 66 -11.45 -17.02 4.38
N LEU A 67 -10.79 -16.39 3.40
CA LEU A 67 -9.45 -16.74 2.97
C LEU A 67 -8.42 -16.41 4.07
N PHE A 68 -8.63 -15.29 4.76
CA PHE A 68 -7.83 -14.87 5.90
C PHE A 68 -8.67 -14.69 7.16
N THR A 69 -8.10 -15.10 8.27
CA THR A 69 -8.62 -14.91 9.62
C THR A 69 -7.54 -14.25 10.48
N LYS A 70 -7.91 -13.76 11.67
CA LYS A 70 -6.91 -13.22 12.62
C LYS A 70 -5.86 -14.24 13.06
N GLU A 71 -6.10 -15.53 12.84
CA GLU A 71 -5.14 -16.62 13.12
C GLU A 71 -4.21 -16.92 11.93
N THR A 72 -4.66 -16.63 10.71
CA THR A 72 -3.92 -16.93 9.48
C THR A 72 -3.27 -15.71 8.84
N PHE A 73 -3.68 -14.50 9.22
CA PHE A 73 -3.03 -13.22 8.89
C PHE A 73 -2.89 -12.38 10.16
N ILE A 74 -1.65 -12.15 10.59
CA ILE A 74 -1.30 -11.56 11.88
C ILE A 74 -0.44 -10.32 11.67
N TYR A 75 -0.80 -9.24 12.36
CA TYR A 75 0.08 -8.08 12.56
C TYR A 75 0.86 -8.28 13.86
N LEU A 76 2.21 -8.25 13.79
CA LEU A 76 3.04 -8.56 14.96
C LEU A 76 3.01 -7.49 16.05
N ILE A 77 2.71 -6.25 15.68
CA ILE A 77 2.73 -5.10 16.58
C ILE A 77 1.37 -4.43 16.49
N GLU A 78 0.71 -4.27 17.64
CA GLU A 78 -0.60 -3.64 17.71
C GLU A 78 -0.54 -2.20 17.19
N GLY A 79 -1.47 -1.85 16.29
CA GLY A 79 -1.53 -0.54 15.65
C GLY A 79 -0.47 -0.32 14.55
N TYR A 80 0.38 -1.31 14.26
CA TYR A 80 1.38 -1.23 13.19
C TYR A 80 0.99 -2.12 12.00
N TYR A 81 0.31 -1.51 11.03
CA TYR A 81 -0.28 -2.23 9.89
C TYR A 81 0.63 -2.33 8.65
N GLU A 82 1.88 -1.90 8.74
CA GLU A 82 2.85 -1.98 7.63
C GLU A 82 3.51 -3.37 7.53
N PHE A 83 3.42 -4.18 8.58
CA PHE A 83 4.09 -5.48 8.65
C PHE A 83 3.14 -6.58 9.12
N GLY A 84 2.76 -7.43 8.18
CA GLY A 84 1.90 -8.60 8.41
C GLY A 84 2.61 -9.91 8.05
N ILE A 85 2.20 -10.98 8.73
CA ILE A 85 2.62 -12.36 8.45
C ILE A 85 1.37 -13.18 8.17
N PHE A 86 1.39 -13.96 7.09
CA PHE A 86 0.28 -14.83 6.77
C PHE A 86 0.74 -16.21 6.30
N LYS A 87 -0.13 -17.20 6.51
CA LYS A 87 0.09 -18.56 6.03
C LYS A 87 -0.25 -18.63 4.54
N VAL A 88 0.64 -19.22 3.77
CA VAL A 88 0.44 -19.47 2.33
C VAL A 88 0.16 -20.96 2.16
N TYR A 89 -1.06 -21.28 1.77
CA TYR A 89 -1.52 -22.61 1.40
C TYR A 89 -1.56 -22.78 -0.13
N SER A 90 -1.81 -21.69 -0.86
CA SER A 90 -1.89 -21.68 -2.31
C SER A 90 -1.39 -20.37 -2.92
N GLY A 91 -1.22 -20.36 -4.25
CA GLY A 91 -0.94 -19.11 -4.97
C GLY A 91 -2.08 -18.08 -4.90
N GLU A 92 -3.31 -18.53 -4.62
CA GLU A 92 -4.48 -17.64 -4.47
C GLU A 92 -4.31 -16.70 -3.28
N ASP A 93 -3.70 -17.15 -2.19
CA ASP A 93 -3.46 -16.35 -0.99
C ASP A 93 -2.52 -15.16 -1.31
N ILE A 94 -1.44 -15.44 -2.03
CA ILE A 94 -0.51 -14.40 -2.47
C ILE A 94 -1.23 -13.44 -3.41
N LEU A 95 -1.96 -13.95 -4.40
CA LEU A 95 -2.68 -13.11 -5.36
C LEU A 95 -3.72 -12.23 -4.69
N ALA A 96 -4.44 -12.72 -3.68
CA ALA A 96 -5.41 -11.95 -2.92
C ALA A 96 -4.77 -10.75 -2.19
N VAL A 97 -3.62 -10.97 -1.56
CA VAL A 97 -2.83 -9.90 -0.90
C VAL A 97 -2.37 -8.85 -1.91
N LEU A 98 -1.87 -9.29 -3.07
CA LEU A 98 -1.44 -8.38 -4.14
C LEU A 98 -2.62 -7.59 -4.72
N ASP A 99 -3.77 -8.25 -4.95
CA ASP A 99 -4.97 -7.65 -5.54
C ASP A 99 -5.51 -6.57 -4.59
N LEU A 100 -5.58 -6.87 -3.29
CA LEU A 100 -6.00 -5.91 -2.28
C LEU A 100 -5.06 -4.70 -2.24
N PHE A 101 -3.75 -4.92 -2.19
CA PHE A 101 -2.77 -3.83 -2.21
C PHE A 101 -2.91 -2.96 -3.45
N TYR A 102 -2.97 -3.56 -4.64
CA TYR A 102 -3.11 -2.83 -5.90
C TYR A 102 -4.38 -1.99 -5.93
N ASN A 103 -5.53 -2.57 -5.56
CA ASN A 103 -6.81 -1.86 -5.57
C ASN A 103 -6.80 -0.67 -4.60
N LEU A 104 -6.19 -0.82 -3.43
CA LEU A 104 -6.05 0.26 -2.46
C LEU A 104 -5.04 1.33 -2.90
N LEU A 105 -3.95 0.92 -3.54
CA LEU A 105 -3.00 1.87 -4.12
C LEU A 105 -3.67 2.70 -5.22
N GLU A 106 -4.45 2.08 -6.10
CA GLU A 106 -5.24 2.77 -7.14
C GLU A 106 -6.30 3.70 -6.54
N LYS A 107 -6.96 3.29 -5.44
CA LYS A 107 -7.96 4.10 -4.73
C LYS A 107 -7.37 5.35 -4.08
N TYR A 108 -6.25 5.22 -3.36
CA TYR A 108 -5.70 6.30 -2.53
C TYR A 108 -4.61 7.11 -3.23
N PHE A 109 -3.86 6.47 -4.15
CA PHE A 109 -2.72 7.07 -4.83
C PHE A 109 -2.74 6.78 -6.35
N PRO A 110 -3.82 7.15 -7.07
CA PRO A 110 -3.97 6.86 -8.50
C PRO A 110 -2.82 7.44 -9.35
N GLU A 111 -2.29 8.61 -8.96
CA GLU A 111 -1.17 9.26 -9.64
C GLU A 111 0.18 8.55 -9.43
N CYS A 112 0.29 7.69 -8.40
CA CYS A 112 1.51 6.99 -8.04
C CYS A 112 1.64 5.60 -8.67
N LEU A 113 0.72 5.21 -9.56
CA LEU A 113 0.73 3.86 -10.13
C LEU A 113 1.98 3.54 -10.95
N LYS A 114 2.63 4.53 -11.58
CA LYS A 114 3.89 4.30 -12.32
C LYS A 114 5.13 4.38 -11.43
N VAL A 115 5.14 5.35 -10.52
CA VAL A 115 6.25 5.59 -9.59
C VAL A 115 5.62 5.82 -8.22
N SER A 116 5.64 4.77 -7.39
CA SER A 116 5.03 4.81 -6.07
C SER A 116 6.08 4.90 -4.97
N PRO A 117 5.94 5.83 -4.01
CA PRO A 117 6.69 5.78 -2.76
C PRO A 117 6.22 4.64 -1.85
N ILE A 118 5.04 4.08 -2.12
CA ILE A 118 4.44 2.97 -1.37
C ILE A 118 4.66 1.68 -2.17
N LYS A 119 5.37 0.74 -1.57
CA LYS A 119 5.76 -0.51 -2.22
C LYS A 119 5.37 -1.70 -1.33
N LEU A 120 4.89 -2.76 -1.95
CA LEU A 120 4.61 -4.03 -1.28
C LEU A 120 5.79 -4.98 -1.51
N SER A 121 6.30 -5.52 -0.40
CA SER A 121 7.30 -6.58 -0.40
C SER A 121 6.72 -7.79 0.32
N VAL A 122 6.73 -8.94 -0.36
CA VAL A 122 6.32 -10.22 0.21
C VAL A 122 7.54 -11.13 0.20
N SER A 123 7.85 -11.74 1.34
CA SER A 123 8.85 -12.81 1.40
C SER A 123 8.26 -14.04 2.06
N PHE A 124 8.39 -15.19 1.43
CA PHE A 124 7.88 -16.46 1.94
C PHE A 124 8.97 -17.53 1.90
N ALA A 125 8.88 -18.48 2.82
CA ALA A 125 9.72 -19.67 2.88
C ALA A 125 8.87 -20.84 3.39
N GLN A 126 9.35 -22.07 3.17
CA GLN A 126 8.67 -23.23 3.72
C GLN A 126 8.80 -23.26 5.24
N VAL A 127 7.69 -23.55 5.94
CA VAL A 127 7.67 -23.65 7.41
C VAL A 127 8.66 -24.71 7.94
N LYS A 128 8.93 -25.77 7.16
CA LYS A 128 9.90 -26.82 7.50
C LYS A 128 11.35 -26.32 7.52
N TYR A 129 11.65 -25.27 6.74
CA TYR A 129 12.98 -24.68 6.59
C TYR A 129 12.87 -23.17 6.79
N PRO A 130 12.59 -22.72 8.03
CA PRO A 130 12.35 -21.32 8.30
C PRO A 130 13.61 -20.50 8.00
N TYR A 131 13.46 -19.48 7.16
CA TYR A 131 14.57 -18.62 6.80
C TYR A 131 14.69 -17.46 7.78
N GLN A 132 15.76 -17.46 8.57
CA GLN A 132 16.09 -16.33 9.45
C GLN A 132 16.74 -15.22 8.62
N GLY A 133 15.95 -14.21 8.24
CA GLY A 133 16.45 -13.09 7.42
C GLY A 133 15.45 -12.50 6.44
N HIS A 134 14.17 -12.85 6.54
CA HIS A 134 13.10 -12.27 5.72
C HIS A 134 13.13 -10.73 5.70
N TRP A 135 13.58 -10.06 6.76
CA TRP A 135 13.69 -8.60 6.80
C TRP A 135 14.61 -8.01 5.70
N ARG A 136 15.71 -8.69 5.34
CA ARG A 136 16.66 -8.22 4.31
C ARG A 136 15.97 -8.04 2.96
N PHE A 137 15.03 -8.93 2.71
CA PHE A 137 14.23 -9.06 1.51
C PHE A 137 13.06 -8.07 1.44
N LEU A 138 12.74 -7.44 2.57
CA LEU A 138 11.68 -6.42 2.67
C LEU A 138 12.22 -4.99 2.61
N SER A 139 13.49 -4.79 2.97
CA SER A 139 14.06 -3.47 3.26
C SER A 139 14.39 -2.59 2.03
N MET A 140 14.50 -3.17 0.84
CA MET A 140 14.90 -2.45 -0.37
C MET A 140 14.13 -2.92 -1.62
N PRO A 141 12.81 -2.64 -1.70
CA PRO A 141 12.03 -2.97 -2.88
C PRO A 141 12.44 -2.13 -4.09
N GLU A 142 12.69 -2.80 -5.22
CA GLU A 142 13.04 -2.15 -6.48
C GLU A 142 11.80 -1.53 -7.13
N ASN A 143 10.78 -2.35 -7.37
CA ASN A 143 9.52 -1.93 -8.00
C ASN A 143 8.38 -1.81 -6.99
N ILE A 144 7.15 -1.59 -7.46
CA ILE A 144 5.96 -1.39 -6.62
C ILE A 144 5.56 -2.70 -5.93
N ILE A 145 5.68 -3.84 -6.62
CA ILE A 145 5.40 -5.17 -6.07
C ILE A 145 6.67 -6.02 -6.15
N ASN A 146 7.10 -6.56 -5.02
CA ASN A 146 8.30 -7.38 -4.91
C ASN A 146 7.94 -8.67 -4.18
N ILE A 147 8.23 -9.81 -4.78
CA ILE A 147 7.90 -11.13 -4.26
C ILE A 147 9.15 -12.01 -4.24
N GLN A 148 9.44 -12.43 -3.01
CA GLN A 148 10.61 -13.09 -2.49
C GLN A 148 10.50 -14.56 -2.04
N SER A 149 11.10 -15.54 -2.73
CA SER A 149 11.45 -16.82 -2.10
C SER A 149 12.96 -16.92 -1.91
N PRO A 150 13.50 -16.81 -0.67
CA PRO A 150 14.93 -16.89 -0.40
C PRO A 150 15.58 -18.10 -1.07
N GLY A 151 16.64 -17.85 -1.86
CA GLY A 151 17.41 -18.90 -2.53
C GLY A 151 16.71 -19.61 -3.70
N SER A 152 15.51 -19.18 -4.10
CA SER A 152 14.73 -19.86 -5.15
C SER A 152 14.29 -18.91 -6.26
N ALA A 153 13.54 -17.86 -5.93
CA ALA A 153 12.92 -17.00 -6.93
C ALA A 153 12.73 -15.56 -6.43
N LYS A 154 12.81 -14.62 -7.37
CA LYS A 154 12.52 -13.20 -7.14
C LYS A 154 11.67 -12.69 -8.30
N LEU A 155 10.58 -12.01 -7.97
CA LEU A 155 9.73 -11.27 -8.90
C LEU A 155 9.68 -9.80 -8.43
N SER A 156 9.93 -8.86 -9.33
CA SER A 156 9.90 -7.43 -9.05
C SER A 156 9.21 -6.76 -10.23
N ILE A 157 8.00 -6.25 -10.03
CA ILE A 157 7.13 -5.77 -11.10
C ILE A 157 6.44 -4.45 -10.75
N ASP A 158 6.17 -3.66 -11.79
CA ASP A 158 5.32 -2.48 -11.69
C ASP A 158 3.82 -2.82 -11.77
N THR A 159 2.96 -1.80 -11.64
CA THR A 159 1.50 -1.95 -11.70
C THR A 159 0.98 -2.36 -13.07
N THR A 160 1.64 -1.96 -14.16
CA THR A 160 1.25 -2.30 -15.54
C THR A 160 1.52 -3.79 -15.78
N GLN A 161 2.70 -4.26 -15.40
CA GLN A 161 3.08 -5.67 -15.43
C GLN A 161 2.17 -6.52 -14.54
N TYR A 162 1.84 -6.02 -13.34
CA TYR A 162 0.93 -6.72 -12.43
C TYR A 162 -0.49 -6.84 -13.01
N LYS A 163 -1.03 -5.77 -13.62
CA LYS A 163 -2.34 -5.82 -14.28
C LYS A 163 -2.39 -6.87 -15.39
N LEU A 164 -1.34 -6.95 -16.22
CA LEU A 164 -1.23 -7.97 -17.26
C LEU A 164 -1.15 -9.39 -16.68
N LEU A 165 -0.38 -9.59 -15.61
CA LEU A 165 -0.29 -10.87 -14.91
C LEU A 165 -1.66 -11.30 -14.37
N ARG A 166 -2.36 -10.38 -13.70
CA ARG A 166 -3.71 -10.59 -13.15
C ARG A 166 -4.71 -11.02 -14.22
N GLU A 167 -4.73 -10.33 -15.36
CA GLU A 167 -5.59 -10.67 -16.49
C GLU A 167 -5.29 -12.08 -17.04
N LYS A 168 -4.02 -12.41 -17.24
CA LYS A 168 -3.61 -13.73 -17.72
C LYS A 168 -3.98 -14.85 -16.77
N ILE A 169 -3.80 -14.65 -15.46
CA ILE A 169 -4.18 -15.64 -14.44
C ILE A 169 -5.68 -15.90 -14.48
N ARG A 170 -6.52 -14.85 -14.54
CA ARG A 170 -7.98 -14.99 -14.65
C ARG A 170 -8.42 -15.77 -15.89
N ILE A 171 -7.77 -15.52 -17.04
CA ILE A 171 -8.03 -16.27 -18.27
C ILE A 171 -7.62 -17.74 -18.14
N ALA A 172 -6.47 -18.02 -17.51
CA ALA A 172 -6.02 -19.39 -17.30
C ALA A 172 -6.97 -20.16 -16.35
N THR A 173 -7.39 -19.55 -15.24
CA THR A 173 -8.30 -20.17 -14.28
C THR A 173 -9.68 -20.45 -14.86
N SER A 174 -10.20 -19.58 -15.73
CA SER A 174 -11.49 -19.80 -16.41
C SER A 174 -11.45 -20.92 -17.46
N ARG A 175 -10.29 -21.20 -18.06
CA ARG A 175 -10.12 -22.30 -19.03
C ARG A 175 -9.95 -23.68 -18.40
N VAL A 176 -9.53 -23.76 -17.14
CA VAL A 176 -9.35 -25.02 -16.40
C VAL A 176 -10.68 -25.55 -15.83
N ASN A 177 -11.71 -24.71 -15.78
CA ASN A 177 -13.04 -25.05 -15.26
C ASN A 177 -14.09 -25.34 -16.37
N LEU A 178 -13.64 -25.59 -17.60
CA LEU A 178 -14.44 -26.05 -18.75
C LEU A 178 -14.02 -27.48 -19.13
#